data_AF-A0A9W7DP99-F1
#
_entry.id   AF-A0A9W7DP99-F1
#
_cell.length_a   1.000
_cell.length_b   1.000
_cell.length_c   1.000
_cell.angle_alpha   90.00
_cell.angle_beta   90.00
_cell.angle_gamma   90.00
#
_symmetry.space_group_name_H-M   'P 1'
#
loop_
_entity.id
_entity.type
_entity.pdbx_description
1 polymer ?
#
loop_
_entity_poly.entity_id
_entity_poly.type
_entity_poly.pdbx_seq_one_letter_code
_entity_poly.pdbx_strand_id
1 'polypeptide(L)'
;MGFTYHLQTSLLFLVLLLIILNSTIPLIFAQSDESTTPNPATSTTQCPPCNAAGPARLAYLINIHDSRTLNDALPLLNAISAPNNLVLIHVDKKFPPQEWRSSPLVRTVESCGTCGTREVHSVADCKWGEWSMNEPVLWAFDHLTFTHRGKFDKFITLSGDSLPTLKNEAMSSVVDRCIADKNVVTSVWSETGFLPTRSDYFPEGWHKRTAYAQPIELDYVRDGKNVSKGIHCYFGSQWMMLEPDFVYYIGESMRDEGSLANSLKRAYLRERRVVTDETFLPSLLMESGRFNGTLIG
;
A
#
# COMPACT_ATOMS: atom_id res chain seq x y z
N MET A 1 6.84 -39.79 33.65
CA MET A 1 6.15 -38.61 33.08
C MET A 1 7.12 -37.94 32.12
N GLY A 2 6.79 -37.91 30.82
CA GLY A 2 7.64 -37.37 29.77
C GLY A 2 7.71 -38.32 28.56
N PHE A 3 7.64 -37.75 27.36
CA PHE A 3 7.68 -38.36 26.02
C PHE A 3 6.36 -38.89 25.43
N THR A 4 5.43 -37.99 25.10
CA THR A 4 4.39 -38.26 24.07
C THR A 4 4.05 -37.08 23.15
N TYR A 5 4.63 -35.89 23.31
CA TYR A 5 4.21 -34.70 22.55
C TYR A 5 4.95 -34.44 21.22
N HIS A 6 5.97 -35.23 20.86
CA HIS A 6 6.75 -34.98 19.63
C HIS A 6 6.31 -35.75 18.38
N LEU A 7 5.37 -36.70 18.48
CA LEU A 7 4.94 -37.49 17.32
C LEU A 7 3.76 -36.86 16.54
N GLN A 8 2.94 -35.98 17.15
CA GLN A 8 1.77 -35.41 16.48
C GLN A 8 2.11 -34.23 15.55
N THR A 9 3.14 -33.44 15.85
CA THR A 9 3.53 -32.30 15.00
C THR A 9 4.22 -32.73 13.70
N SER A 10 4.97 -33.83 13.73
CA SER A 10 5.66 -34.35 12.54
C SER A 10 4.71 -35.01 11.54
N LEU A 11 3.60 -35.60 12.02
CA LEU A 11 2.57 -36.19 11.16
C LEU A 11 1.73 -35.11 10.45
N LEU A 12 1.45 -33.98 11.11
CA LEU A 12 0.74 -32.84 10.50
C LEU A 12 1.56 -32.18 9.38
N PHE A 13 2.87 -32.07 9.56
CA PHE A 13 3.78 -31.53 8.54
C PHE A 13 3.88 -32.44 7.31
N LEU A 14 3.88 -33.77 7.50
CA LEU A 14 3.94 -34.72 6.39
C LEU A 14 2.65 -34.71 5.55
N VAL A 15 1.49 -34.55 6.21
CA VAL A 15 0.18 -34.47 5.52
C VAL A 15 0.05 -33.15 4.74
N LEU A 16 0.55 -32.02 5.26
CA LEU A 16 0.53 -30.76 4.52
C LEU A 16 1.47 -30.80 3.30
N LEU A 17 2.65 -31.42 3.42
CA LEU A 17 3.59 -31.55 2.31
C LEU A 17 3.04 -32.47 1.19
N LEU A 18 2.28 -33.51 1.56
CA LEU A 18 1.62 -34.40 0.61
C LEU A 18 0.44 -33.73 -0.12
N ILE A 19 -0.28 -32.79 0.51
CA ILE A 19 -1.33 -32.02 -0.16
C ILE A 19 -0.74 -31.05 -1.20
N ILE A 20 0.44 -30.48 -0.92
CA ILE A 20 1.15 -29.59 -1.85
C ILE A 20 1.78 -30.38 -3.01
N LEU A 21 2.23 -31.62 -2.79
CA LEU A 21 2.84 -32.46 -3.84
C LEU A 21 1.83 -33.22 -4.71
N ASN A 22 0.60 -33.46 -4.25
CA ASN A 22 -0.46 -34.14 -5.03
C ASN A 22 -1.48 -33.19 -5.68
N SER A 23 -1.32 -31.88 -5.57
CA SER A 23 -2.11 -30.90 -6.33
C SER A 23 -1.47 -30.65 -7.70
N THR A 24 -1.36 -31.70 -8.50
CA THR A 24 -1.27 -31.57 -9.96
C THR A 24 -2.63 -31.08 -10.46
N ILE A 25 -2.87 -29.77 -10.33
CA ILE A 25 -3.92 -29.10 -11.09
C ILE A 25 -3.46 -29.17 -12.55
N PRO A 26 -4.20 -29.84 -13.46
CA PRO A 26 -3.87 -29.75 -14.86
C PRO A 26 -3.98 -28.29 -15.28
N LEU A 27 -2.87 -27.71 -15.73
CA LEU A 27 -2.87 -26.50 -16.54
C LEU A 27 -3.69 -26.81 -17.79
N ILE A 28 -4.98 -26.51 -17.75
CA ILE A 28 -5.81 -26.45 -18.94
C ILE A 28 -5.34 -25.19 -19.68
N PHE A 29 -4.40 -25.39 -20.60
CA PHE A 29 -4.19 -24.46 -21.69
C PHE A 29 -5.49 -24.42 -22.49
N ALA A 30 -6.27 -23.36 -22.30
CA ALA A 30 -7.28 -22.99 -23.27
C ALA A 30 -6.54 -22.65 -24.57
N GLN A 31 -6.56 -23.56 -25.53
CA GLN A 31 -6.31 -23.22 -26.92
C GLN A 31 -7.42 -22.24 -27.34
N SER A 32 -7.09 -20.95 -27.36
CA SER A 32 -7.89 -19.97 -28.09
C SER A 32 -7.61 -20.17 -29.57
N ASP A 33 -8.62 -20.64 -30.30
CA ASP A 33 -8.61 -20.70 -31.76
C ASP A 33 -8.25 -19.33 -32.34
N GLU A 34 -7.14 -19.28 -33.06
CA GLU A 34 -6.84 -18.23 -34.03
C GLU A 34 -7.85 -18.32 -35.17
N SER A 35 -8.81 -17.40 -35.23
CA SER A 35 -9.40 -16.93 -36.48
C SER A 35 -10.55 -15.97 -36.19
N THR A 36 -10.23 -14.69 -36.08
CA THR A 36 -10.96 -13.57 -36.69
C THR A 36 -10.22 -12.30 -36.34
N THR A 37 -9.67 -11.63 -37.35
CA THR A 37 -9.03 -10.32 -37.23
C THR A 37 -10.02 -9.30 -36.68
N PRO A 38 -9.81 -8.71 -35.49
CA PRO A 38 -10.53 -7.51 -35.10
C PRO A 38 -9.88 -6.32 -35.78
N ASN A 39 -10.68 -5.50 -36.45
CA ASN A 39 -10.31 -4.16 -36.91
C ASN A 39 -9.53 -3.41 -35.83
N PRO A 40 -8.45 -2.67 -36.17
CA PRO A 40 -7.81 -1.76 -35.24
C PRO A 40 -8.80 -0.63 -34.96
N ALA A 41 -9.58 -0.78 -33.90
CA ALA A 41 -10.27 0.33 -33.27
C ALA A 41 -9.19 1.31 -32.82
N THR A 42 -9.06 2.38 -33.59
CA THR A 42 -8.33 3.60 -33.28
C THR A 42 -9.02 4.28 -32.09
N SER A 43 -8.85 3.70 -30.92
CA SER A 43 -9.10 4.38 -29.64
C SER A 43 -7.75 4.80 -29.09
N THR A 44 -7.12 5.76 -29.75
CA THR A 44 -6.13 6.60 -29.06
C THR A 44 -6.91 7.44 -28.07
N THR A 45 -7.14 6.88 -26.89
CA THR A 45 -7.49 7.66 -25.70
C THR A 45 -6.26 8.49 -25.37
N GLN A 46 -6.05 9.56 -26.15
CA GLN A 46 -5.06 10.56 -25.83
C GLN A 46 -5.45 11.12 -24.46
N CYS A 47 -4.54 10.99 -23.51
CA CYS A 47 -4.65 11.72 -22.26
C CYS A 47 -4.99 13.19 -22.59
N PRO A 48 -5.97 13.81 -21.91
CA PRO A 48 -6.30 15.21 -22.12
C PRO A 48 -5.02 16.08 -22.10
N PRO A 49 -4.93 17.14 -22.91
CA PRO A 49 -3.73 17.96 -22.99
C PRO A 49 -3.37 18.51 -21.60
N CYS A 50 -2.19 18.12 -21.13
CA CYS A 50 -1.73 18.38 -19.77
C CYS A 50 -1.04 19.76 -19.68
N ASN A 51 -1.47 20.62 -18.76
CA ASN A 51 -0.88 21.94 -18.55
C ASN A 51 0.49 21.82 -17.86
N ALA A 52 1.45 22.67 -18.23
CA ALA A 52 2.81 22.66 -17.70
C ALA A 52 2.92 23.46 -16.40
N ALA A 53 2.85 22.79 -15.25
CA ALA A 53 3.49 23.24 -14.02
C ALA A 53 4.92 22.65 -13.96
N GLY A 54 5.78 23.10 -13.04
CA GLY A 54 7.12 22.52 -12.88
C GLY A 54 7.10 21.03 -12.53
N PRO A 55 8.24 20.33 -12.48
CA PRO A 55 8.27 18.90 -12.17
C PRO A 55 7.64 18.61 -10.79
N ALA A 56 6.66 17.70 -10.74
CA ALA A 56 6.01 17.26 -9.51
C ALA A 56 7.04 16.79 -8.46
N ARG A 57 6.77 17.14 -7.21
CA ARG A 57 7.56 16.80 -6.01
C ARG A 57 7.01 15.52 -5.41
N LEU A 58 7.83 14.48 -5.32
CA LEU A 58 7.38 13.15 -4.93
C LEU A 58 7.82 12.83 -3.50
N ALA A 59 6.89 12.37 -2.67
CA ALA A 59 7.16 11.78 -1.37
C ALA A 59 7.11 10.25 -1.48
N TYR A 60 8.16 9.58 -1.01
CA TYR A 60 8.26 8.13 -0.99
C TYR A 60 8.33 7.62 0.45
N LEU A 61 7.70 6.47 0.70
CA LEU A 61 7.98 5.63 1.84
C LEU A 61 8.59 4.31 1.34
N ILE A 62 9.81 4.00 1.78
CA ILE A 62 10.47 2.71 1.52
C ILE A 62 10.43 1.89 2.82
N ASN A 63 9.77 0.74 2.79
CA ASN A 63 9.72 -0.19 3.92
C ASN A 63 10.80 -1.27 3.78
N ILE A 64 11.60 -1.45 4.83
CA ILE A 64 12.71 -2.41 4.91
C ILE A 64 12.46 -3.32 6.11
N HIS A 65 12.62 -4.64 5.93
CA HIS A 65 12.32 -5.61 6.98
C HIS A 65 13.41 -6.67 7.18
N ASP A 66 14.41 -6.75 6.30
CA ASP A 66 15.51 -7.70 6.39
C ASP A 66 16.78 -7.18 5.69
N SER A 67 17.86 -7.97 5.75
CA SER A 67 19.14 -7.60 5.14
C SER A 67 19.06 -7.50 3.62
N ARG A 68 18.18 -8.27 2.96
CA ARG A 68 18.03 -8.23 1.50
C ARG A 68 17.40 -6.91 1.08
N THR A 69 16.21 -6.60 1.61
CA THR A 69 15.50 -5.35 1.33
C THR A 69 16.30 -4.12 1.71
N LEU A 70 17.15 -4.19 2.75
CA LEU A 70 18.09 -3.12 3.09
C LEU A 70 19.13 -2.87 1.98
N ASN A 71 19.72 -3.94 1.44
CA ASN A 71 20.75 -3.84 0.41
C ASN A 71 20.15 -3.41 -0.94
N ASP A 72 18.99 -3.96 -1.29
CA ASP A 72 18.26 -3.63 -2.52
C ASP A 72 17.70 -2.20 -2.50
N ALA A 73 17.46 -1.63 -1.30
CA ALA A 73 16.98 -0.26 -1.16
C ALA A 73 18.00 0.81 -1.58
N LEU A 74 19.31 0.52 -1.59
CA LEU A 74 20.33 1.50 -2.00
C LEU A 74 20.23 1.88 -3.49
N PRO A 75 20.24 0.93 -4.45
CA PRO A 75 20.03 1.27 -5.85
C PRO A 75 18.66 1.90 -6.10
N LEU A 76 17.60 1.47 -5.39
CA LEU A 76 16.30 2.12 -5.43
C LEU A 76 16.38 3.59 -5.00
N LEU A 77 16.96 3.87 -3.83
CA LEU A 77 17.13 5.23 -3.31
C LEU A 77 17.84 6.10 -4.33
N ASN A 78 18.95 5.63 -4.91
CA ASN A 78 19.69 6.37 -5.91
C ASN A 78 18.84 6.68 -7.16
N ALA A 79 18.00 5.74 -7.60
CA ALA A 79 17.18 5.90 -8.79
C ALA A 79 16.01 6.90 -8.61
N ILE A 80 15.44 7.01 -7.41
CA ILE A 80 14.29 7.89 -7.12
C ILE A 80 14.69 9.25 -6.52
N SER A 81 15.99 9.45 -6.28
CA SER A 81 16.49 10.67 -5.64
C SER A 81 16.44 11.87 -6.58
N ALA A 82 15.90 12.98 -6.07
CA ALA A 82 15.99 14.29 -6.70
C ALA A 82 15.96 15.40 -5.64
N PRO A 83 16.47 16.61 -5.95
CA PRO A 83 16.52 17.73 -5.00
C PRO A 83 15.18 18.13 -4.39
N ASN A 84 14.07 17.88 -5.09
CA ASN A 84 12.72 18.23 -4.69
C ASN A 84 11.90 17.03 -4.15
N ASN A 85 12.49 15.84 -4.08
CA ASN A 85 11.83 14.66 -3.54
C ASN A 85 12.04 14.56 -2.01
N LEU A 86 11.08 13.89 -1.37
CA LEU A 86 11.12 13.52 0.03
C LEU A 86 11.13 12.00 0.12
N VAL A 87 12.12 11.41 0.78
CA VAL A 87 12.23 9.96 0.94
C VAL A 87 12.25 9.61 2.43
N LEU A 88 11.17 8.99 2.90
CA LEU A 88 11.09 8.36 4.20
C LEU A 88 11.48 6.89 4.05
N ILE A 89 12.38 6.42 4.90
CA ILE A 89 12.77 5.01 4.97
C ILE A 89 12.36 4.49 6.33
N HIS A 90 11.48 3.51 6.35
CA HIS A 90 11.16 2.76 7.55
C HIS A 90 11.95 1.46 7.57
N VAL A 91 12.63 1.19 8.69
CA VAL A 91 13.25 -0.10 8.98
C VAL A 91 12.46 -0.76 10.11
N ASP A 92 11.96 -1.97 9.86
CA ASP A 92 11.22 -2.76 10.85
C ASP A 92 12.02 -2.89 12.15
N LYS A 93 11.36 -2.68 13.30
CA LYS A 93 11.95 -2.79 14.63
C LYS A 93 12.53 -4.16 14.93
N LYS A 94 12.06 -5.20 14.25
CA LYS A 94 12.59 -6.56 14.35
C LYS A 94 13.99 -6.68 13.76
N PHE A 95 14.34 -5.81 12.80
CA PHE A 95 15.62 -5.87 12.14
C PHE A 95 16.72 -5.25 13.04
N PRO A 96 17.84 -5.95 13.31
CA PRO A 96 18.82 -5.52 14.30
C PRO A 96 19.36 -4.10 14.07
N PRO A 97 19.22 -3.18 15.04
CA PRO A 97 19.64 -1.79 14.87
C PRO A 97 21.11 -1.59 14.49
N GLN A 98 21.99 -2.47 14.96
CA GLN A 98 23.42 -2.41 14.68
C GLN A 98 23.72 -2.67 13.18
N GLU A 99 22.93 -3.53 12.54
CA GLU A 99 23.11 -3.88 11.13
C GLU A 99 22.71 -2.73 10.21
N TRP A 100 21.51 -2.16 10.39
CA TRP A 100 21.03 -1.13 9.46
C TRP A 100 21.65 0.24 9.71
N ARG A 101 21.93 0.64 10.97
CA ARG A 101 22.51 1.96 11.27
C ARG A 101 23.90 2.17 10.67
N SER A 102 24.66 1.09 10.50
CA SER A 102 25.99 1.11 9.90
C SER A 102 25.98 0.77 8.40
N SER A 103 24.80 0.64 7.80
CA SER A 103 24.65 0.21 6.41
C SER A 103 25.09 1.28 5.41
N PRO A 104 25.46 0.88 4.18
CA PRO A 104 25.67 1.80 3.07
C PRO A 104 24.46 2.70 2.78
N LEU A 105 23.24 2.19 2.97
CA LEU A 105 22.00 2.95 2.78
C LEU A 105 21.93 4.15 3.73
N VAL A 106 22.10 3.92 5.03
CA VAL A 106 22.04 5.01 6.04
C VAL A 106 23.14 6.04 5.79
N ARG A 107 24.38 5.60 5.53
CA ARG A 107 25.46 6.53 5.16
C ARG A 107 25.12 7.37 3.93
N THR A 108 24.43 6.79 2.94
CA THR A 108 24.00 7.51 1.73
C THR A 108 22.90 8.53 2.02
N VAL A 109 22.00 8.21 2.94
CA VAL A 109 20.97 9.15 3.42
C VAL A 109 21.62 10.35 4.12
N GLU A 110 22.57 10.10 5.02
CA GLU A 110 23.22 11.13 5.84
C GLU A 110 24.20 12.01 5.06
N SER A 111 24.82 11.48 4.00
CA SER A 111 25.90 12.18 3.28
C SER A 111 25.44 13.07 2.12
N CYS A 112 24.23 12.89 1.58
CA CYS A 112 23.81 13.69 0.42
C CYS A 112 23.04 14.96 0.80
N GLY A 113 23.75 16.08 0.91
CA GLY A 113 23.14 17.39 1.18
C GLY A 113 22.30 17.97 0.03
N THR A 114 22.39 17.44 -1.19
CA THR A 114 21.71 17.98 -2.39
C THR A 114 20.58 17.10 -2.92
N CYS A 115 20.30 15.96 -2.29
CA CYS A 115 19.39 14.95 -2.80
C CYS A 115 17.96 15.04 -2.24
N GLY A 116 17.53 16.24 -1.83
CA GLY A 116 16.24 16.45 -1.19
C GLY A 116 16.21 16.05 0.28
N THR A 117 15.01 15.85 0.83
CA THR A 117 14.84 15.43 2.23
C THR A 117 14.85 13.92 2.30
N ARG A 118 15.72 13.34 3.15
CA ARG A 118 15.81 11.90 3.36
C ARG A 118 15.89 11.60 4.84
N GLU A 119 15.09 10.65 5.30
CA GLU A 119 15.02 10.30 6.72
C GLU A 119 14.90 8.79 6.91
N VAL A 120 15.63 8.24 7.89
CA VAL A 120 15.55 6.82 8.26
C VAL A 120 14.99 6.69 9.66
N HIS A 121 13.94 5.89 9.81
CA HIS A 121 13.22 5.71 11.07
C HIS A 121 12.90 4.23 11.32
N SER A 122 12.74 3.85 12.59
CA SER A 122 12.31 2.51 12.99
C SER A 122 11.17 2.61 14.00
N VAL A 123 9.93 2.66 13.50
CA VAL A 123 8.76 3.06 14.28
C VAL A 123 7.83 1.90 14.64
N ALA A 124 7.84 0.83 13.85
CA ALA A 124 6.90 -0.29 13.95
C ALA A 124 7.57 -1.67 13.82
N ASP A 125 6.95 -2.68 14.45
CA ASP A 125 7.25 -4.12 14.31
C ASP A 125 6.16 -4.74 13.42
N CYS A 126 6.46 -4.98 12.13
CA CYS A 126 5.44 -5.23 11.11
C CYS A 126 5.24 -6.72 10.91
N LYS A 127 4.14 -7.28 11.43
CA LYS A 127 3.83 -8.71 11.32
C LYS A 127 2.96 -8.94 10.10
N TRP A 128 3.43 -9.79 9.19
CA TRP A 128 2.75 -10.04 7.93
C TRP A 128 1.29 -10.47 8.14
N GLY A 129 0.38 -9.78 7.44
CA GLY A 129 -1.06 -10.03 7.54
C GLY A 129 -1.73 -9.50 8.81
N GLU A 130 -1.01 -8.91 9.76
CA GLU A 130 -1.59 -8.27 10.95
C GLU A 130 -1.75 -6.75 10.77
N TRP A 131 -2.41 -6.10 11.74
CA TRP A 131 -2.58 -4.65 11.76
C TRP A 131 -1.26 -3.88 11.63
N SER A 132 -0.19 -4.39 12.24
CA SER A 132 1.07 -3.64 12.33
C SER A 132 1.75 -3.39 10.99
N MET A 133 1.32 -4.06 9.91
CA MET A 133 1.71 -3.70 8.54
C MET A 133 1.27 -2.29 8.13
N ASN A 134 0.19 -1.74 8.72
CA ASN A 134 -0.25 -0.38 8.45
C ASN A 134 0.59 0.68 9.17
N GLU A 135 1.28 0.31 10.26
CA GLU A 135 1.90 1.29 11.16
C GLU A 135 2.98 2.16 10.49
N PRO A 136 3.87 1.64 9.63
CA PRO A 136 4.82 2.48 8.90
C PRO A 136 4.13 3.50 7.98
N VAL A 137 3.07 3.08 7.29
CA VAL A 137 2.33 3.95 6.37
C VAL A 137 1.58 5.03 7.14
N LEU A 138 0.94 4.67 8.26
CA LEU A 138 0.23 5.62 9.12
C LEU A 138 1.19 6.59 9.82
N TRP A 139 2.37 6.13 10.22
CA TRP A 139 3.43 7.02 10.69
C TRP A 139 3.88 7.99 9.60
N ALA A 140 4.09 7.51 8.38
CA ALA A 140 4.46 8.37 7.26
C ALA A 140 3.37 9.43 6.98
N PHE A 141 2.10 9.05 7.02
CA PHE A 141 0.99 10.00 6.88
C PHE A 141 0.99 11.06 7.98
N ASP A 142 1.13 10.66 9.24
CA ASP A 142 1.25 11.60 10.36
C ASP A 142 2.43 12.56 10.15
N HIS A 143 3.61 12.02 9.86
CA HIS A 143 4.84 12.81 9.65
C HIS A 143 4.72 13.77 8.46
N LEU A 144 4.18 13.30 7.33
CA LEU A 144 3.94 14.12 6.16
C LEU A 144 2.90 15.22 6.42
N THR A 145 1.88 14.93 7.22
CA THR A 145 0.80 15.87 7.56
C THR A 145 1.27 16.97 8.50
N PHE A 146 2.09 16.64 9.50
CA PHE A 146 2.43 17.60 10.55
C PHE A 146 3.85 18.18 10.43
N THR A 147 4.74 17.55 9.66
CA THR A 147 6.14 18.01 9.47
C THR A 147 6.40 18.50 8.03
N HIS A 148 5.75 17.91 7.04
CA HIS A 148 6.05 18.14 5.62
C HIS A 148 4.83 18.54 4.77
N ARG A 149 3.81 19.12 5.40
CA ARG A 149 2.59 19.58 4.71
C ARG A 149 2.95 20.57 3.59
N GLY A 150 2.34 20.37 2.42
CA GLY A 150 2.56 21.19 1.24
C GLY A 150 3.92 21.03 0.55
N LYS A 151 4.77 20.09 0.98
CA LYS A 151 6.10 19.85 0.40
C LYS A 151 6.15 18.79 -0.70
N PHE A 152 5.05 18.09 -0.95
CA PHE A 152 4.94 17.06 -1.98
C PHE A 152 3.61 17.18 -2.71
N ASP A 153 3.59 16.67 -3.95
CA ASP A 153 2.42 16.64 -4.83
C ASP A 153 1.87 15.22 -4.99
N LYS A 154 2.64 14.21 -4.57
CA LYS A 154 2.24 12.81 -4.59
C LYS A 154 2.97 11.99 -3.53
N PHE A 155 2.27 11.08 -2.87
CA PHE A 155 2.87 10.10 -1.96
C PHE A 155 2.88 8.71 -2.58
N ILE A 156 3.98 7.96 -2.44
CA ILE A 156 4.17 6.65 -3.06
C ILE A 156 4.74 5.66 -2.03
N THR A 157 4.10 4.49 -1.87
CA THR A 157 4.61 3.41 -1.01
C THR A 157 5.42 2.40 -1.81
N LEU A 158 6.57 2.00 -1.25
CA LEU A 158 7.53 1.07 -1.85
C LEU A 158 8.07 0.11 -0.79
N SER A 159 8.56 -1.04 -1.23
CA SER A 159 9.42 -1.93 -0.45
C SER A 159 10.88 -1.69 -0.84
N GLY A 160 11.83 -2.09 0.01
CA GLY A 160 13.26 -2.02 -0.30
C GLY A 160 13.68 -2.79 -1.56
N ASP A 161 12.91 -3.80 -1.97
CA ASP A 161 13.12 -4.58 -3.20
C ASP A 161 12.33 -4.07 -4.42
N SER A 162 11.70 -2.89 -4.31
CA SER A 162 11.07 -2.23 -5.46
C SER A 162 12.11 -1.63 -6.41
N LEU A 163 11.82 -1.60 -7.71
CA LEU A 163 12.66 -0.95 -8.70
C LEU A 163 11.81 -0.09 -9.65
N PRO A 164 12.22 1.16 -9.93
CA PRO A 164 11.49 2.02 -10.85
C PRO A 164 11.71 1.55 -12.29
N THR A 165 10.62 1.53 -13.07
CA THR A 165 10.65 1.25 -14.52
C THR A 165 10.78 2.52 -15.36
N LEU A 166 10.61 3.68 -14.73
CA LEU A 166 10.76 5.00 -15.33
C LEU A 166 11.86 5.78 -14.61
N LYS A 167 12.53 6.67 -15.34
CA LYS A 167 13.41 7.68 -14.71
C LYS A 167 12.57 8.64 -13.87
N ASN A 168 13.20 9.26 -12.88
CA ASN A 168 12.54 10.19 -11.97
C ASN A 168 11.87 11.35 -12.72
N GLU A 169 12.52 11.92 -13.74
CA GLU A 169 11.97 13.01 -14.53
C GLU A 169 10.71 12.58 -15.31
N ALA A 170 10.71 11.34 -15.82
CA ALA A 170 9.56 10.78 -16.53
C ALA A 170 8.40 10.51 -15.55
N MET A 171 8.69 9.98 -14.36
CA MET A 171 7.67 9.76 -13.33
C MET A 171 7.08 11.09 -12.84
N SER A 172 7.93 12.06 -12.54
CA SER A 172 7.52 13.42 -12.16
C SER A 172 6.63 14.05 -13.23
N SER A 173 6.98 13.89 -14.51
CA SER A 173 6.15 14.35 -15.62
C SER A 173 4.82 13.61 -15.72
N VAL A 174 4.74 12.30 -15.44
CA VAL A 174 3.47 11.57 -15.45
C VAL A 174 2.58 12.04 -14.31
N VAL A 175 3.15 12.24 -13.12
CA VAL A 175 2.42 12.72 -11.96
C VAL A 175 1.84 14.10 -12.22
N ASP A 176 2.68 15.07 -12.57
CA ASP A 176 2.29 16.46 -12.84
C ASP A 176 1.15 16.55 -13.86
N ARG A 177 1.25 15.74 -14.92
CA ARG A 177 0.39 15.88 -16.10
C ARG A 177 -0.89 15.08 -16.04
N CYS A 178 -0.89 13.92 -15.37
CA CYS A 178 -1.96 12.94 -15.54
C CYS A 178 -2.67 12.58 -14.24
N ILE A 179 -1.96 12.55 -13.11
CA ILE A 179 -2.47 11.89 -11.90
C ILE A 179 -2.18 12.66 -10.60
N ALA A 180 -1.77 13.92 -10.64
CA ALA A 180 -1.43 14.69 -9.44
C ALA A 180 -2.60 14.75 -8.44
N ASP A 181 -3.81 14.97 -8.94
CA ASP A 181 -5.05 15.09 -8.16
C ASP A 181 -5.77 13.73 -7.94
N LYS A 182 -5.16 12.61 -8.35
CA LYS A 182 -5.79 11.29 -8.30
C LYS A 182 -5.25 10.41 -7.19
N ASN A 183 -6.05 9.49 -6.68
CA ASN A 183 -5.59 8.38 -5.86
C ASN A 183 -5.49 7.13 -6.73
N VAL A 184 -4.29 6.55 -6.81
CA VAL A 184 -4.00 5.34 -7.59
C VAL A 184 -3.82 4.19 -6.61
N VAL A 185 -4.83 3.31 -6.56
CA VAL A 185 -4.82 2.13 -5.71
C VAL A 185 -5.27 0.96 -6.56
N THR A 186 -4.36 0.04 -6.89
CA THR A 186 -4.72 -1.12 -7.69
C THR A 186 -5.63 -2.05 -6.90
N SER A 187 -6.49 -2.77 -7.60
CA SER A 187 -7.28 -3.89 -7.07
C SER A 187 -6.76 -5.20 -7.66
N VAL A 188 -7.53 -6.28 -7.48
CA VAL A 188 -7.31 -7.60 -8.08
C VAL A 188 -6.86 -7.48 -9.54
N TRP A 189 -5.60 -7.84 -9.76
CA TRP A 189 -4.95 -8.01 -11.07
C TRP A 189 -5.02 -6.78 -12.00
N SER A 190 -5.26 -5.58 -11.46
CA SER A 190 -5.50 -4.35 -12.24
C SER A 190 -6.75 -4.40 -13.13
N GLU A 191 -7.63 -5.40 -12.99
CA GLU A 191 -8.80 -5.58 -13.87
C GLU A 191 -9.86 -4.50 -13.66
N THR A 192 -9.97 -3.93 -12.45
CA THR A 192 -10.91 -2.84 -12.17
C THR A 192 -10.27 -1.45 -12.25
N GLY A 193 -9.15 -1.31 -12.97
CA GLY A 193 -8.68 -0.01 -13.45
C GLY A 193 -8.28 1.01 -12.39
N PHE A 194 -7.50 0.62 -11.37
CA PHE A 194 -7.07 1.48 -10.25
C PHE A 194 -8.17 1.90 -9.26
N LEU A 195 -9.32 1.21 -9.27
CA LEU A 195 -10.37 1.35 -8.26
C LEU A 195 -10.33 0.18 -7.28
N PRO A 196 -10.28 0.42 -5.95
CA PRO A 196 -10.52 -0.61 -4.96
C PRO A 196 -11.84 -1.35 -5.17
N THR A 197 -11.84 -2.66 -4.95
CA THR A 197 -13.00 -3.53 -5.20
C THR A 197 -13.63 -3.96 -3.88
N ARG A 198 -14.95 -3.79 -3.76
CA ARG A 198 -15.68 -4.20 -2.55
C ARG A 198 -15.61 -5.72 -2.35
N SER A 199 -15.47 -6.17 -1.11
CA SER A 199 -15.16 -7.56 -0.74
C SER A 199 -16.17 -8.60 -1.25
N ASP A 200 -17.42 -8.21 -1.45
CA ASP A 200 -18.52 -9.06 -1.89
C ASP A 200 -18.59 -9.26 -3.42
N TYR A 201 -17.84 -8.48 -4.21
CA TYR A 201 -17.68 -8.72 -5.66
C TYR A 201 -16.76 -9.89 -5.98
N PHE A 202 -15.98 -10.36 -5.01
CA PHE A 202 -15.11 -11.52 -5.19
C PHE A 202 -15.90 -12.84 -5.11
N PRO A 203 -15.44 -13.92 -5.75
CA PRO A 203 -16.10 -15.23 -5.66
C PRO A 203 -16.26 -15.74 -4.21
N GLU A 204 -17.32 -16.50 -3.94
CA GLU A 204 -17.71 -16.95 -2.59
C GLU A 204 -16.68 -17.86 -1.89
N GLY A 205 -15.70 -18.40 -2.63
CA GLY A 205 -14.55 -19.16 -2.08
C GLY A 205 -13.25 -18.37 -1.95
N TRP A 206 -13.23 -17.08 -2.30
CA TRP A 206 -12.01 -16.29 -2.21
C TRP A 206 -11.70 -15.98 -0.74
N HIS A 207 -10.55 -16.47 -0.25
CA HIS A 207 -10.15 -16.40 1.17
C HIS A 207 -10.29 -15.00 1.79
N LYS A 208 -10.02 -13.95 1.02
CA LYS A 208 -10.16 -12.55 1.42
C LYS A 208 -11.63 -12.09 1.55
N ARG A 209 -12.55 -12.60 0.71
CA ARG A 209 -14.00 -12.37 0.90
C ARG A 209 -14.48 -12.98 2.21
N THR A 210 -14.05 -14.20 2.53
CA THR A 210 -14.39 -14.86 3.80
C THR A 210 -13.92 -14.04 5.01
N ALA A 211 -12.73 -13.44 4.93
CA ALA A 211 -12.19 -12.59 5.99
C ALA A 211 -12.97 -11.28 6.18
N TYR A 212 -13.80 -10.85 5.23
CA TYR A 212 -14.55 -9.58 5.23
C TYR A 212 -15.96 -9.74 4.63
N ALA A 213 -16.66 -10.80 5.02
CA ALA A 213 -17.92 -11.20 4.41
C ALA A 213 -19.11 -10.27 4.74
N GLN A 214 -19.01 -9.48 5.81
CA GLN A 214 -20.07 -8.60 6.29
C GLN A 214 -19.53 -7.18 6.48
N PRO A 215 -20.36 -6.14 6.29
CA PRO A 215 -20.03 -4.78 6.70
C PRO A 215 -19.65 -4.72 8.16
N ILE A 216 -18.79 -3.75 8.51
CA ILE A 216 -18.40 -3.47 9.89
C ILE A 216 -19.25 -2.30 10.35
N GLU A 217 -20.11 -2.53 11.34
CA GLU A 217 -20.91 -1.47 11.95
C GLU A 217 -19.99 -0.57 12.80
N LEU A 218 -19.98 0.73 12.47
CA LEU A 218 -19.15 1.73 13.13
C LEU A 218 -19.97 2.92 13.61
N ASP A 219 -19.61 3.40 14.79
CA ASP A 219 -19.97 4.72 15.29
C ASP A 219 -18.78 5.67 15.15
N TYR A 220 -18.99 6.84 14.54
CA TYR A 220 -17.97 7.88 14.37
C TYR A 220 -18.60 9.25 14.25
N VAL A 221 -17.79 10.30 14.34
CA VAL A 221 -18.18 11.70 14.23
C VAL A 221 -17.89 12.20 12.81
N ARG A 222 -18.89 12.81 12.18
CA ARG A 222 -18.76 13.53 10.90
C ARG A 222 -19.43 14.89 11.04
N ASP A 223 -18.69 15.96 10.77
CA ASP A 223 -19.18 17.34 10.86
C ASP A 223 -19.85 17.67 12.21
N GLY A 224 -19.24 17.17 13.30
CA GLY A 224 -19.73 17.34 14.67
C GLY A 224 -20.96 16.51 15.04
N LYS A 225 -21.42 15.60 14.17
CA LYS A 225 -22.56 14.71 14.42
C LYS A 225 -22.13 13.26 14.53
N ASN A 226 -22.73 12.53 15.47
CA ASN A 226 -22.58 11.09 15.55
C ASN A 226 -23.27 10.41 14.35
N VAL A 227 -22.55 9.53 13.69
CA VAL A 227 -22.97 8.72 12.56
C VAL A 227 -22.78 7.26 12.94
N SER A 228 -23.81 6.45 12.72
CA SER A 228 -23.73 5.00 12.82
C SER A 228 -23.98 4.42 11.42
N LYS A 229 -23.02 3.67 10.89
CA LYS A 229 -23.09 3.14 9.51
C LYS A 229 -22.28 1.84 9.38
N GLY A 230 -22.85 0.86 8.68
CA GLY A 230 -22.11 -0.28 8.14
C GLY A 230 -21.12 0.15 7.06
N ILE A 231 -19.83 -0.04 7.31
CA ILE A 231 -18.74 0.22 6.37
C ILE A 231 -18.42 -1.06 5.62
N HIS A 232 -18.49 -1.01 4.29
CA HIS A 232 -18.03 -2.12 3.47
C HIS A 232 -16.51 -2.14 3.40
N CYS A 233 -15.96 -3.36 3.36
CA CYS A 233 -14.55 -3.54 3.12
C CYS A 233 -14.27 -3.48 1.61
N TYR A 234 -13.25 -2.71 1.22
CA TYR A 234 -12.71 -2.68 -0.13
C TYR A 234 -11.28 -3.21 -0.12
N PHE A 235 -10.96 -4.02 -1.12
CA PHE A 235 -9.63 -4.54 -1.36
C PHE A 235 -8.91 -3.70 -2.40
N GLY A 236 -7.67 -3.37 -2.07
CA GLY A 236 -6.70 -2.78 -2.98
C GLY A 236 -5.31 -3.37 -2.74
N SER A 237 -4.29 -2.72 -3.27
CA SER A 237 -2.89 -3.03 -2.96
C SER A 237 -2.37 -2.12 -1.85
N GLN A 238 -1.44 -2.63 -1.05
CA GLN A 238 -0.62 -1.82 -0.15
C GLN A 238 0.35 -0.89 -0.91
N TRP A 239 0.59 -1.15 -2.20
CA TRP A 239 1.38 -0.32 -3.10
C TRP A 239 0.50 0.71 -3.79
N MET A 240 0.65 1.97 -3.39
CA MET A 240 -0.29 3.05 -3.75
C MET A 240 0.45 4.31 -4.17
N MET A 241 -0.22 5.13 -5.00
CA MET A 241 0.17 6.51 -5.23
C MET A 241 -0.99 7.44 -4.85
N LEU A 242 -0.84 8.17 -3.76
CA LEU A 242 -1.93 8.95 -3.15
C LEU A 242 -1.71 10.45 -3.33
N GLU A 243 -2.81 11.18 -3.54
CA GLU A 243 -2.79 12.64 -3.57
C GLU A 243 -2.69 13.21 -2.14
N PRO A 244 -2.12 14.42 -1.97
CA PRO A 244 -1.77 14.94 -0.65
C PRO A 244 -2.96 15.14 0.29
N ASP A 245 -4.14 15.55 -0.19
CA ASP A 245 -5.30 15.81 0.67
C ASP A 245 -5.81 14.53 1.32
N PHE A 246 -5.79 13.40 0.61
CA PHE A 246 -6.08 12.10 1.21
C PHE A 246 -5.06 11.74 2.30
N VAL A 247 -3.77 11.95 2.05
CA VAL A 247 -2.70 11.71 3.05
C VAL A 247 -2.94 12.57 4.30
N TYR A 248 -3.21 13.87 4.12
CA TYR A 248 -3.46 14.81 5.22
C TYR A 248 -4.72 14.45 5.99
N TYR A 249 -5.79 14.09 5.28
CA TYR A 249 -7.02 13.63 5.90
C TYR A 249 -6.79 12.43 6.80
N ILE A 250 -6.01 11.43 6.37
CA ILE A 250 -5.71 10.28 7.21
C ILE A 250 -4.83 10.68 8.40
N GLY A 251 -3.76 11.47 8.18
CA GLY A 251 -2.90 11.93 9.27
C GLY A 251 -3.67 12.69 10.37
N GLU A 252 -4.57 13.59 9.97
CA GLU A 252 -5.47 14.30 10.90
C GLU A 252 -6.48 13.34 11.55
N SER A 253 -7.14 12.48 10.77
CA SER A 253 -8.16 11.55 11.27
C SER A 253 -7.60 10.56 12.28
N MET A 254 -6.36 10.09 12.10
CA MET A 254 -5.75 9.15 13.03
C MET A 254 -5.47 9.74 14.42
N ARG A 255 -5.40 11.07 14.55
CA ARG A 255 -5.29 11.77 15.85
C ARG A 255 -6.64 12.11 16.48
N ASP A 256 -7.73 12.01 15.73
CA ASP A 256 -9.09 12.21 16.22
C ASP A 256 -9.74 10.86 16.56
N GLU A 257 -9.95 10.61 17.85
CA GLU A 257 -10.60 9.40 18.39
C GLU A 257 -12.04 9.20 17.90
N GLY A 258 -12.70 10.28 17.47
CA GLY A 258 -14.04 10.25 16.90
C GLY A 258 -14.07 9.99 15.40
N SER A 259 -12.93 10.02 14.69
CA SER A 259 -12.93 9.95 13.23
C SER A 259 -13.31 8.58 12.68
N LEU A 260 -13.75 8.57 11.41
CA LEU A 260 -13.99 7.33 10.66
C LEU A 260 -12.74 6.43 10.63
N ALA A 261 -11.55 7.00 10.40
CA ALA A 261 -10.30 6.24 10.29
C ALA A 261 -9.93 5.56 11.61
N ASN A 262 -10.01 6.28 12.74
CA ASN A 262 -9.69 5.73 14.05
C ASN A 262 -10.75 4.70 14.49
N SER A 263 -12.04 4.99 14.29
CA SER A 263 -13.11 4.00 14.55
C SER A 263 -12.94 2.73 13.72
N LEU A 264 -12.59 2.82 12.43
CA LEU A 264 -12.32 1.65 11.59
C LEU A 264 -11.10 0.87 12.09
N LYS A 265 -10.00 1.55 12.46
CA LYS A 265 -8.81 0.92 13.06
C LYS A 265 -9.20 0.10 14.29
N ARG A 266 -9.95 0.70 15.21
CA ARG A 266 -10.37 0.03 16.46
C ARG A 266 -11.21 -1.20 16.16
N ALA A 267 -12.11 -1.12 15.18
CA ALA A 267 -12.89 -2.29 14.76
C ALA A 267 -12.01 -3.40 14.17
N TYR A 268 -11.06 -3.06 13.30
CA TYR A 268 -10.12 -4.02 12.72
C TYR A 268 -9.30 -4.74 13.79
N LEU A 269 -8.80 -4.00 14.78
CA LEU A 269 -8.06 -4.55 15.92
C LEU A 269 -8.94 -5.46 16.80
N ARG A 270 -10.15 -5.00 17.15
CA ARG A 270 -11.11 -5.75 17.96
C ARG A 270 -11.50 -7.07 17.30
N GLU A 271 -11.76 -7.05 16.00
CA GLU A 271 -12.19 -8.20 15.22
C GLU A 271 -11.02 -9.05 14.71
N ARG A 272 -9.78 -8.66 14.99
CA ARG A 272 -8.55 -9.33 14.54
C ARG A 272 -8.56 -9.57 13.02
N ARG A 273 -8.97 -8.56 12.27
CA ARG A 273 -8.97 -8.61 10.80
C ARG A 273 -7.54 -8.79 10.30
N VAL A 274 -7.40 -9.53 9.21
CA VAL A 274 -6.11 -9.88 8.59
C VAL A 274 -5.94 -9.22 7.23
N VAL A 275 -4.70 -9.08 6.77
CA VAL A 275 -4.34 -8.45 5.49
C VAL A 275 -4.89 -7.02 5.40
N THR A 276 -4.80 -6.33 6.54
CA THR A 276 -5.41 -5.02 6.73
C THR A 276 -4.71 -3.90 5.96
N ASP A 277 -3.44 -4.11 5.60
CA ASP A 277 -2.62 -3.27 4.73
C ASP A 277 -3.17 -3.17 3.30
N GLU A 278 -4.01 -4.11 2.89
CA GLU A 278 -4.68 -4.13 1.58
C GLU A 278 -6.17 -3.76 1.66
N THR A 279 -6.69 -3.43 2.84
CA THR A 279 -8.12 -3.16 3.03
C THR A 279 -8.45 -1.88 3.77
N PHE A 280 -7.61 -1.49 4.75
CA PHE A 280 -7.90 -0.34 5.60
C PHE A 280 -7.95 0.97 4.80
N LEU A 281 -6.85 1.32 4.12
CA LEU A 281 -6.77 2.55 3.32
C LEU A 281 -7.70 2.53 2.10
N PRO A 282 -7.81 1.42 1.33
CA PRO A 282 -8.79 1.34 0.26
C PRO A 282 -10.23 1.52 0.74
N SER A 283 -10.60 0.93 1.89
CA SER A 283 -11.95 1.12 2.46
C SER A 283 -12.20 2.57 2.85
N LEU A 284 -11.24 3.24 3.48
CA LEU A 284 -11.39 4.66 3.85
C LEU A 284 -11.49 5.57 2.63
N LEU A 285 -10.72 5.29 1.59
CA LEU A 285 -10.78 6.03 0.33
C LEU A 285 -12.19 5.97 -0.26
N MET A 286 -12.79 4.78 -0.30
CA MET A 286 -14.12 4.55 -0.88
C MET A 286 -15.28 5.00 0.02
N GLU A 287 -15.17 4.85 1.34
CA GLU A 287 -16.28 5.11 2.29
C GLU A 287 -16.33 6.53 2.83
N SER A 288 -15.24 7.29 2.71
CA SER A 288 -15.22 8.70 3.13
C SER A 288 -16.19 9.58 2.34
N GLY A 289 -16.43 9.26 1.06
CA GLY A 289 -17.18 10.08 0.11
C GLY A 289 -16.49 11.38 -0.31
N ARG A 290 -15.51 11.87 0.47
CA ARG A 290 -14.76 13.11 0.25
C ARG A 290 -13.86 13.03 -0.98
N PHE A 291 -13.36 11.85 -1.30
CA PHE A 291 -12.33 11.64 -2.33
C PHE A 291 -12.87 11.03 -3.63
N ASN A 292 -14.20 10.96 -3.81
CA ASN A 292 -14.80 10.35 -5.00
C ASN A 292 -14.33 11.00 -6.32
N GLY A 293 -14.06 12.31 -6.33
CA GLY A 293 -13.54 13.03 -7.51
C GLY A 293 -12.06 12.77 -7.84
N THR A 294 -11.34 12.10 -6.94
CA THR A 294 -9.91 11.76 -7.08
C THR A 294 -9.69 10.32 -7.56
N LEU A 295 -10.76 9.52 -7.68
CA LEU A 295 -10.68 8.16 -8.16
C LEU A 295 -10.47 8.13 -9.68
N ILE A 296 -9.72 7.14 -10.18
CA ILE A 296 -9.54 6.88 -11.62
C ILE A 296 -10.51 5.77 -11.98
N GLY A 297 -11.51 6.04 -12.83
CA GLY A 297 -12.52 5.07 -13.26
C GLY A 297 -13.00 5.34 -14.68
#